data_AF-A0A7C1RUE9-F1
#
_entry.id   AF-A0A7C1RUE9-F1
#
_cell.length_a   1.000
_cell.length_b   1.000
_cell.length_c   1.000
_cell.angle_alpha   90.00
_cell.angle_beta   90.00
_cell.angle_gamma   90.00
#
_symmetry.space_group_name_H-M   'P 1'
#
loop_
_entity.id
_entity.type
_entity.pdbx_description
1 polymer ?
#
loop_
_entity_poly.entity_id
_entity_poly.type
_entity_poly.pdbx_seq_one_letter_code
_entity_poly.pdbx_strand_id
1 'polypeptide(L)'
;MKKILFILLIFIALPIIVSSQEKKQAAYFYADWCPHCQQVDKFFTEKGFYDKYDVKKFNIDGGENKKLLAQVYLDNGYKKYKGIPVIIIDDKLIAGDVNIINSFEEEIEKSRGTVLSIIEKARGNIGGATTNNISLTVLVGAALVDAINPCAFAVLIILIATVISARGRNQALATGLLFAAAVFVSYFLMGLGLYKVVTVFSLPKIISIVVGVLAVLVGLANLKDAFWHGKVFLMEVPMSWRPKMKSILKGVTSPPGAIIAGFLVSLFLLPCTSGPYIVILGLLAEKVELAKT
;
A
#
# COMPACT_ATOMS: atom_id res chain seq x y z
N MET A 1 41.21 34.89 55.09
CA MET A 1 41.10 34.02 53.89
C MET A 1 39.78 33.23 53.83
N LYS A 2 39.25 32.68 54.93
CA LYS A 2 37.96 31.93 54.92
C LYS A 2 36.71 32.74 54.53
N LYS A 3 36.65 34.05 54.83
CA LYS A 3 35.49 34.91 54.48
C LYS A 3 35.40 35.27 52.99
N ILE A 4 36.53 35.33 52.28
CA ILE A 4 36.57 35.60 50.83
C ILE A 4 36.16 34.32 50.06
N LEU A 5 36.55 33.15 50.56
CA LEU A 5 36.17 31.86 49.98
C LEU A 5 34.65 31.62 50.06
N PHE A 6 33.99 32.12 51.10
CA PHE A 6 32.54 31.96 51.29
C PHE A 6 31.71 32.87 50.35
N ILE A 7 32.22 34.06 50.03
CA ILE A 7 31.57 34.99 49.08
C ILE A 7 31.72 34.47 47.64
N LEU A 8 32.87 33.86 47.30
CA LEU A 8 33.08 33.24 45.99
C LEU A 8 32.17 32.02 45.76
N LEU A 9 31.88 31.25 46.82
CA LEU A 9 30.99 30.09 46.75
C LEU A 9 29.51 30.47 46.59
N ILE A 10 29.09 31.61 47.18
CA ILE A 10 27.72 32.13 47.03
C ILE A 10 27.48 32.68 45.63
N PHE A 11 28.50 33.24 44.96
CA PHE A 11 28.37 33.74 43.59
C PHE A 11 28.29 32.61 42.53
N ILE A 12 28.84 31.43 42.83
CA ILE A 12 28.77 30.23 41.97
C ILE A 12 27.44 29.47 42.15
N ALA A 13 26.71 29.74 43.23
CA ALA A 13 25.45 29.09 43.55
C ALA A 13 24.19 29.86 43.09
N LEU A 14 24.34 30.97 42.34
CA LEU A 14 23.17 31.53 41.64
C LEU A 14 22.85 30.61 40.46
N PRO A 15 21.67 29.98 40.42
CA PRO A 15 21.24 29.28 39.23
C PRO A 15 21.13 30.33 38.12
N ILE A 16 21.99 30.23 37.11
CA ILE A 16 21.81 30.93 35.86
C ILE A 16 20.54 30.31 35.27
N ILE A 17 19.41 31.00 35.41
CA ILE A 17 18.19 30.66 34.70
C ILE A 17 18.48 30.99 33.23
N VAL A 18 19.14 30.04 32.56
CA VAL A 18 19.19 30.01 31.10
C VAL A 18 17.77 29.68 30.67
N SER A 19 16.99 30.72 30.38
CA SER A 19 15.73 30.57 29.68
C SER A 19 16.09 30.12 28.27
N SER A 20 16.19 28.81 28.07
CA SER A 20 16.12 28.21 26.75
C SER A 20 14.72 28.51 26.24
N GLN A 21 14.55 29.55 25.42
CA GLN A 21 13.32 29.74 24.66
C GLN A 21 13.17 28.51 23.77
N GLU A 22 12.27 27.59 24.14
CA GLU A 22 11.83 26.53 23.24
C GLU A 22 11.37 27.20 21.94
N LYS A 23 11.96 26.78 20.81
CA LYS A 23 11.58 27.31 19.51
C LYS A 23 10.10 27.03 19.29
N LYS A 24 9.36 28.06 18.86
CA LYS A 24 7.94 27.90 18.52
C LYS A 24 7.80 26.89 17.38
N GLN A 25 6.79 26.03 17.47
CA GLN A 25 6.65 24.87 16.61
C GLN A 25 5.51 25.04 15.61
N ALA A 26 5.72 24.53 14.41
CA ALA A 26 4.70 24.45 13.36
C ALA A 26 4.80 23.10 12.63
N ALA A 27 3.67 22.61 12.12
CA ALA A 27 3.62 21.42 11.29
C ALA A 27 3.28 21.82 9.85
N TYR A 28 4.17 21.53 8.90
CA TYR A 28 4.02 21.87 7.49
C TYR A 28 3.80 20.63 6.63
N PHE A 29 2.63 20.52 6.01
CA PHE A 29 2.29 19.44 5.08
C PHE A 29 2.51 19.87 3.64
N TYR A 30 3.32 19.10 2.91
CA TYR A 30 3.79 19.44 1.56
C TYR A 30 3.97 18.21 0.66
N ALA A 31 4.21 18.44 -0.63
CA ALA A 31 4.65 17.42 -1.59
C ALA A 31 5.67 18.03 -2.55
N ASP A 32 6.64 17.24 -3.01
CA ASP A 32 7.76 17.72 -3.83
C ASP A 32 7.31 18.22 -5.21
N TRP A 33 6.24 17.61 -5.74
CA TRP A 33 5.66 17.96 -7.04
C TRP A 33 4.73 19.18 -7.01
N CYS A 34 4.44 19.75 -5.83
CA CYS A 34 3.46 20.82 -5.70
C CYS A 34 4.10 22.22 -5.87
N PRO A 35 3.75 22.98 -6.93
CA PRO A 35 4.32 24.32 -7.16
C PRO A 35 4.01 25.32 -6.04
N HIS A 36 2.82 25.22 -5.44
CA HIS A 36 2.44 26.07 -4.30
C HIS A 36 3.24 25.75 -3.04
N CYS A 37 3.62 24.49 -2.83
CA CYS A 37 4.51 24.10 -1.73
C CYS A 37 5.93 24.66 -1.94
N GLN A 38 6.42 24.65 -3.18
CA GLN A 38 7.74 25.21 -3.51
C GLN A 38 7.80 26.72 -3.28
N GLN A 39 6.70 27.45 -3.55
CA GLN A 39 6.61 28.88 -3.24
C GLN A 39 6.70 29.17 -1.74
N VAL A 40 6.00 28.38 -0.91
CA VAL A 40 6.08 28.49 0.55
C VAL A 40 7.49 28.15 1.04
N ASP A 41 8.08 27.07 0.54
CA ASP A 41 9.45 26.67 0.90
C ASP A 41 10.47 27.77 0.58
N LYS A 42 10.38 28.36 -0.62
CA LYS A 42 11.24 29.46 -1.03
C LYS A 42 11.10 30.67 -0.09
N PHE A 43 9.87 31.07 0.23
CA PHE A 43 9.59 32.16 1.17
C PHE A 43 10.19 31.88 2.57
N PHE A 44 10.07 30.65 3.07
CA PHE A 44 10.57 30.26 4.39
C PHE A 44 12.10 30.27 4.43
N THR A 45 12.75 29.84 3.35
CA THR A 45 14.21 29.91 3.21
C THR A 45 14.70 31.35 3.10
N GLU A 46 14.08 32.19 2.27
CA GLU A 46 14.46 33.60 2.11
C GLU A 46 14.33 34.40 3.42
N LYS A 47 13.34 34.08 4.25
CA LYS A 47 13.10 34.71 5.56
C LYS A 47 13.86 34.06 6.71
N GLY A 48 14.56 32.94 6.49
CA GLY A 48 15.27 32.22 7.55
C GLY A 48 14.35 31.60 8.62
N PHE A 49 13.09 31.30 8.27
CA PHE A 49 12.11 30.78 9.23
C PHE A 49 12.42 29.37 9.71
N TYR A 50 13.11 28.56 8.89
CA TYR A 50 13.58 27.23 9.30
C TYR A 50 14.64 27.27 10.39
N ASP A 51 15.43 28.35 10.48
CA ASP A 51 16.42 28.51 11.54
C ASP A 51 15.79 29.10 12.80
N LYS A 52 14.83 30.02 12.62
CA LYS A 52 14.13 30.75 13.69
C LYS A 52 13.09 29.90 14.44
N TYR A 53 12.37 29.01 13.75
CA TYR A 53 11.28 28.21 14.30
C TYR A 53 11.49 26.71 14.04
N ASP A 54 10.89 25.85 14.88
CA ASP A 54 10.89 24.40 14.68
C ASP A 54 9.72 23.98 13.77
N VAL A 55 9.91 24.13 12.47
CA VAL A 55 8.92 23.76 11.45
C VAL A 55 9.12 22.31 11.03
N LYS A 56 8.28 21.40 11.55
CA LYS A 56 8.31 19.98 11.17
C LYS A 56 7.60 19.77 9.84
N LYS A 57 8.35 19.29 8.85
CA LYS A 57 7.83 19.01 7.50
C LYS A 57 7.28 17.59 7.39
N PHE A 58 6.07 17.45 6.86
CA PHE A 58 5.38 16.18 6.61
C PHE A 58 5.09 16.05 5.10
N ASN A 59 5.80 15.15 4.43
CA ASN A 59 5.56 14.88 3.01
C ASN A 59 4.32 13.98 2.85
N ILE A 60 3.32 14.42 2.07
CA ILE A 60 2.06 13.71 1.84
C ILE A 60 2.07 12.72 0.67
N ASP A 61 3.20 12.56 -0.02
CA ASP A 61 3.37 11.55 -1.07
C ASP A 61 3.29 10.13 -0.47
N GLY A 62 3.64 9.98 0.81
CA GLY A 62 3.38 8.79 1.63
C GLY A 62 1.94 8.69 2.15
N GLY A 63 1.44 7.46 2.29
CA GLY A 63 0.07 7.19 2.72
C GLY A 63 -0.28 7.63 4.15
N GLU A 64 0.69 7.65 5.07
CA GLU A 64 0.49 8.00 6.48
C GLU A 64 0.17 9.50 6.65
N ASN A 65 1.07 10.37 6.20
CA ASN A 65 0.93 11.82 6.35
C ASN A 65 -0.29 12.36 5.60
N LYS A 66 -0.70 11.70 4.51
CA LYS A 66 -1.94 12.02 3.79
C LYS A 66 -3.19 11.72 4.63
N LYS A 67 -3.22 10.58 5.33
CA LYS A 67 -4.31 10.24 6.27
C LYS A 67 -4.28 11.18 7.49
N LEU A 68 -3.08 11.50 7.99
CA LEU A 68 -2.89 12.46 9.07
C LEU A 68 -3.46 13.83 8.72
N LEU A 69 -3.11 14.38 7.56
CA LEU A 69 -3.64 15.65 7.11
C LEU A 69 -5.17 15.61 6.98
N ALA A 70 -5.73 14.52 6.43
CA ALA A 70 -7.18 14.36 6.34
C ALA A 70 -7.85 14.36 7.72
N GLN A 71 -7.26 13.67 8.71
CA GLN A 71 -7.78 13.66 10.08
C GLN A 71 -7.70 15.05 10.72
N VAL A 72 -6.59 15.77 10.55
CA VAL A 72 -6.45 17.14 11.04
C VAL A 72 -7.54 18.04 10.46
N TYR A 73 -7.86 17.93 9.16
CA TYR A 73 -8.95 18.71 8.57
C TYR A 73 -10.30 18.42 9.22
N LEU A 74 -10.59 17.14 9.51
CA LEU A 74 -11.83 16.73 10.18
C LEU A 74 -11.89 17.26 11.62
N ASP A 75 -10.80 17.14 12.38
CA ASP A 75 -10.70 17.62 13.75
C ASP A 75 -10.85 19.15 13.84
N ASN A 76 -10.50 19.87 12.77
CA ASN A 76 -10.69 21.31 12.62
C ASN A 76 -12.05 21.71 12.00
N GLY A 77 -13.00 20.77 11.88
CA GLY A 77 -14.36 21.05 11.42
C GLY A 77 -14.54 21.19 9.91
N TYR A 78 -13.52 20.89 9.10
CA TYR A 78 -13.63 20.93 7.65
C TYR A 78 -14.26 19.65 7.11
N LYS A 79 -15.41 19.77 6.43
CA LYS A 79 -16.11 18.65 5.77
C LYS A 79 -15.44 18.17 4.48
N LYS A 80 -14.52 18.95 3.90
CA LYS A 80 -13.83 18.64 2.64
C LYS A 80 -12.34 18.96 2.75
N TYR A 81 -11.53 18.07 2.21
CA TYR A 81 -10.08 18.25 2.07
C TYR A 81 -9.78 19.44 1.15
N LYS A 82 -9.00 20.41 1.63
CA LYS A 82 -8.69 21.65 0.89
C LYS A 82 -7.35 21.63 0.14
N GLY A 83 -6.64 20.50 0.11
CA GLY A 83 -5.36 20.40 -0.60
C GLY A 83 -4.14 20.74 0.26
N ILE A 84 -3.00 20.92 -0.41
CA ILE A 84 -1.71 21.37 0.11
C ILE A 84 -1.24 22.60 -0.69
N PRO A 85 -0.32 23.46 -0.16
CA PRO A 85 0.33 23.41 1.14
C PRO A 85 -0.61 23.70 2.32
N VAL A 86 -0.31 23.10 3.49
CA VAL A 86 -1.01 23.38 4.75
C VAL A 86 -0.01 23.54 5.87
N ILE A 87 -0.17 24.59 6.66
CA ILE A 87 0.55 24.76 7.93
C ILE A 87 -0.44 24.75 9.08
N ILE A 88 -0.05 24.07 10.15
CA ILE A 88 -0.76 24.06 11.42
C ILE A 88 0.13 24.77 12.43
N ILE A 89 -0.46 25.72 13.16
CA ILE A 89 0.14 26.41 14.28
C ILE A 89 -0.88 26.34 15.40
N ASP A 90 -0.55 25.63 16.48
CA ASP A 90 -1.52 25.30 17.53
C ASP A 90 -2.84 24.76 16.93
N ASP A 91 -3.97 25.36 17.29
CA ASP A 91 -5.32 25.05 16.85
C ASP A 91 -5.70 25.65 15.49
N LYS A 92 -4.80 26.39 14.84
CA LYS A 92 -5.08 27.09 13.58
C LYS A 92 -4.51 26.33 12.38
N LEU A 93 -5.42 25.94 11.48
CA LEU A 93 -5.08 25.38 10.18
C LEU A 93 -5.10 26.48 9.10
N ILE A 94 -3.94 26.71 8.46
CA ILE A 94 -3.76 27.67 7.37
C ILE A 94 -3.46 26.90 6.09
N ALA A 95 -4.39 26.94 5.13
CA ALA A 95 -4.28 26.25 3.85
C ALA A 95 -4.05 27.22 2.69
N GLY A 96 -3.20 26.82 1.74
CA GLY A 96 -2.84 27.59 0.56
C GLY A 96 -1.63 28.48 0.77
N ASP A 97 -0.83 28.62 -0.28
CA ASP A 97 0.41 29.38 -0.30
C ASP A 97 0.22 30.87 0.04
N VAL A 98 -0.76 31.54 -0.58
CA VAL A 98 -1.03 32.97 -0.33
C VAL A 98 -1.35 33.24 1.14
N ASN A 99 -2.20 32.40 1.75
CA ASN A 99 -2.59 32.55 3.14
C ASN A 99 -1.43 32.24 4.09
N ILE A 100 -0.62 31.22 3.77
CA ILE A 100 0.56 30.87 4.55
C ILE A 100 1.57 32.01 4.52
N ILE A 101 1.91 32.52 3.33
CA ILE A 101 2.91 33.58 3.17
C ILE A 101 2.49 34.86 3.92
N ASN A 102 1.20 35.22 3.88
CA ASN A 102 0.71 36.46 4.48
C ASN A 102 0.52 36.38 6.00
N SER A 103 0.23 35.20 6.56
CA SER A 103 -0.21 35.08 7.96
C SER A 103 0.75 34.26 8.84
N PHE A 104 1.69 33.51 8.29
CA PHE A 104 2.54 32.60 9.05
C PHE A 104 3.31 33.30 10.18
N GLU A 105 3.99 34.40 9.88
CA GLU A 105 4.85 35.11 10.85
C GLU A 105 4.04 35.66 12.03
N GLU A 106 2.86 36.24 11.76
CA GLU A 106 2.00 36.77 12.82
C GLU A 106 1.44 35.65 13.72
N GLU A 107 1.03 34.54 13.12
CA GLU A 107 0.40 33.43 13.85
C GLU A 107 1.41 32.63 14.65
N ILE A 108 2.61 32.38 14.11
CA ILE A 108 3.64 31.64 14.84
C ILE A 108 4.19 32.47 16.00
N GLU A 109 4.22 33.80 15.90
CA GLU A 109 4.62 34.64 17.02
C GLU A 109 3.60 34.63 18.17
N LYS A 110 2.31 34.40 17.88
CA LYS A 110 1.25 34.23 18.89
C LYS A 110 1.18 32.80 19.45
N SER A 111 1.99 31.88 18.92
CA SER A 111 1.89 30.47 19.25
C SER A 111 2.26 30.14 20.69
N ARG A 112 1.50 29.20 21.26
CA ARG A 112 1.70 28.61 22.59
C ARG A 112 2.47 27.30 22.57
N GLY A 113 2.88 26.81 21.39
CA GLY A 113 3.72 25.60 21.25
C GLY A 113 2.97 24.27 21.42
N THR A 114 1.67 24.24 21.18
CA THR A 114 0.80 23.06 21.35
C THR A 114 0.69 22.18 20.10
N VAL A 115 1.30 22.56 18.98
CA VAL A 115 1.12 21.89 17.69
C VAL A 115 1.46 20.39 17.73
N LEU A 116 2.47 19.98 18.50
CA LEU A 116 2.85 18.56 18.60
C LEU A 116 1.76 17.73 19.26
N SER A 117 1.10 18.25 20.29
CA SER A 117 0.00 17.56 20.96
C SER A 117 -1.21 17.36 20.04
N ILE A 118 -1.42 18.27 19.09
CA ILE A 118 -2.49 18.18 18.08
C ILE A 118 -2.14 17.14 17.03
N ILE A 119 -0.88 17.12 16.57
CA ILE A 119 -0.39 16.07 15.66
C ILE A 119 -0.45 14.70 16.33
N GLU A 120 -0.03 14.59 17.60
CA GLU A 120 -0.10 13.34 18.37
C GLU A 120 -1.54 12.90 18.61
N LYS A 121 -2.45 13.82 18.95
CA LYS A 121 -3.89 13.53 19.10
C LYS A 121 -4.50 13.07 17.77
N ALA A 122 -4.19 13.75 16.67
CA ALA A 122 -4.62 13.33 15.34
C ALA A 122 -4.06 11.94 14.98
N ARG A 123 -2.80 11.67 15.32
CA ARG A 123 -2.17 10.35 15.14
C ARG A 123 -2.84 9.26 16.00
N GLY A 124 -3.20 9.59 17.24
CA GLY A 124 -3.97 8.71 18.14
C GLY A 124 -5.39 8.44 17.61
N ASN A 125 -6.05 9.46 17.05
CA ASN A 125 -7.35 9.33 16.40
C ASN A 125 -7.28 8.46 15.13
N ILE A 126 -6.18 8.52 14.37
CA ILE A 126 -5.93 7.60 13.25
C ILE A 126 -5.70 6.17 13.76
N GLY A 127 -5.08 6.01 14.93
CA GLY A 127 -4.96 4.71 15.62
C GLY A 127 -6.31 4.11 16.04
N GLY A 128 -7.28 4.96 16.39
CA GLY A 128 -8.64 4.57 16.77
C GLY A 128 -9.62 4.43 15.60
N ALA A 129 -9.44 5.20 14.53
CA ALA A 129 -10.26 5.17 13.33
C ALA A 129 -9.58 4.33 12.24
N THR A 130 -9.85 3.01 12.28
CA THR A 130 -9.43 2.02 11.28
C THR A 130 -7.92 1.96 11.06
N THR A 131 -7.23 1.28 11.97
CA THR A 131 -6.24 0.32 11.47
C THR A 131 -7.00 -0.60 10.51
N ASN A 132 -6.79 -0.42 9.20
CA ASN A 132 -7.14 -1.42 8.20
C ASN A 132 -6.26 -2.65 8.43
N ASN A 133 -6.37 -3.26 9.61
CA ASN A 133 -6.11 -4.67 9.77
C ASN A 133 -6.98 -5.31 8.71
N ILE A 134 -6.32 -5.83 7.66
CA ILE A 134 -6.95 -6.76 6.74
C ILE A 134 -7.55 -7.79 7.68
N SER A 135 -8.86 -7.70 7.89
CA SER A 135 -9.53 -8.57 8.82
C SER A 135 -9.19 -9.98 8.35
N LEU A 136 -8.84 -10.87 9.28
CA LEU A 136 -8.58 -12.26 8.93
C LEU A 136 -9.74 -12.80 8.07
N THR A 137 -10.97 -12.32 8.32
CA THR A 137 -12.17 -12.56 7.52
C THR A 137 -12.06 -12.10 6.05
N VAL A 138 -11.50 -10.92 5.78
CA VAL A 138 -11.30 -10.41 4.40
C VAL A 138 -10.22 -11.20 3.69
N LEU A 139 -9.11 -11.52 4.39
CA LEU A 139 -8.03 -12.33 3.82
C LEU A 139 -8.52 -13.74 3.47
N VAL A 140 -9.18 -14.41 4.42
CA VAL A 140 -9.72 -15.76 4.25
C VAL A 140 -10.84 -15.75 3.21
N GLY A 141 -11.72 -14.74 3.22
CA GLY A 141 -12.80 -14.59 2.25
C GLY A 141 -12.27 -14.42 0.82
N ALA A 142 -11.28 -13.55 0.61
CA ALA A 142 -10.64 -13.37 -0.68
C ALA A 142 -9.92 -14.66 -1.14
N ALA A 143 -9.21 -15.33 -0.24
CA ALA A 143 -8.56 -16.62 -0.54
C ALA A 143 -9.57 -17.72 -0.88
N LEU A 144 -10.74 -17.74 -0.25
CA LEU A 144 -11.79 -18.72 -0.51
C LEU A 144 -12.47 -18.46 -1.85
N VAL A 145 -12.76 -17.19 -2.18
CA VAL A 145 -13.27 -16.80 -3.49
C VAL A 145 -12.28 -17.19 -4.60
N ASP A 146 -10.97 -16.98 -4.35
CA ASP A 146 -9.92 -17.33 -5.30
C ASP A 146 -9.75 -18.85 -5.48
N ALA A 147 -9.88 -19.61 -4.37
CA ALA A 147 -9.83 -21.07 -4.40
C ALA A 147 -11.00 -21.68 -5.18
N ILE A 148 -12.16 -21.02 -5.21
CA ILE A 148 -13.32 -21.44 -6.01
C ILE A 148 -13.18 -20.92 -7.45
N ASN A 149 -12.10 -21.34 -8.12
CA ASN A 149 -11.88 -21.06 -9.53
C ASN A 149 -12.36 -22.23 -10.40
N PRO A 150 -13.37 -22.04 -11.27
CA PRO A 150 -13.88 -23.11 -12.14
C PRO A 150 -12.80 -23.70 -13.05
N CYS A 151 -11.78 -22.92 -13.43
CA CYS A 151 -10.65 -23.38 -14.23
C CYS A 151 -9.75 -24.36 -13.45
N ALA A 152 -9.42 -24.04 -12.19
CA ALA A 152 -8.63 -24.91 -11.32
C ALA A 152 -9.32 -26.26 -11.08
N PHE A 153 -10.63 -26.22 -10.79
CA PHE A 153 -11.42 -27.41 -10.54
C PHE A 153 -11.50 -28.32 -11.76
N ALA A 154 -11.72 -27.76 -12.95
CA ALA A 154 -11.79 -28.56 -14.17
C ALA A 154 -10.50 -29.35 -14.42
N VAL A 155 -9.34 -28.71 -14.25
CA VAL A 155 -8.03 -29.36 -14.43
C VAL A 155 -7.80 -30.43 -13.35
N LEU A 156 -8.08 -30.12 -12.08
CA LEU A 156 -7.90 -31.05 -10.97
C LEU A 156 -8.79 -32.29 -11.13
N ILE A 157 -10.06 -32.11 -11.49
CA ILE A 157 -11.01 -33.22 -11.71
C ILE A 157 -10.53 -34.11 -12.85
N ILE A 158 -10.13 -33.51 -13.99
CA ILE A 158 -9.61 -34.28 -15.14
C ILE A 158 -8.35 -35.06 -14.75
N LEU A 159 -7.44 -34.44 -14.00
CA LEU A 159 -6.20 -35.08 -13.55
C LEU A 159 -6.48 -36.26 -12.61
N ILE A 160 -7.30 -36.07 -11.59
CA ILE A 160 -7.68 -37.13 -10.65
C ILE A 160 -8.43 -38.25 -11.38
N ALA A 161 -9.40 -37.94 -12.23
CA ALA A 161 -10.16 -38.94 -12.97
C ALA A 161 -9.24 -39.81 -13.86
N THR A 162 -8.29 -39.18 -14.54
CA THR A 162 -7.33 -39.88 -15.40
C THR A 162 -6.38 -40.77 -14.59
N VAL A 163 -5.90 -40.30 -13.43
CA VAL A 163 -4.97 -41.07 -12.58
C VAL A 163 -5.70 -42.21 -11.85
N ILE A 164 -6.92 -42.00 -11.37
CA ILE A 164 -7.74 -43.08 -10.75
C ILE A 164 -7.90 -44.23 -11.74
N SER A 165 -8.26 -43.92 -12.99
CA SER A 165 -8.50 -44.93 -14.03
C SER A 165 -7.23 -45.67 -14.45
N ALA A 166 -6.04 -45.06 -14.32
CA ALA A 166 -4.79 -45.63 -14.82
C ALA A 166 -3.94 -46.30 -13.72
N ARG A 167 -3.91 -45.74 -12.51
CA ARG A 167 -2.97 -46.12 -11.44
C ARG A 167 -3.64 -46.34 -10.06
N GLY A 168 -4.97 -46.24 -9.98
CA GLY A 168 -5.72 -46.50 -8.76
C GLY A 168 -5.82 -45.31 -7.79
N ARG A 169 -6.60 -45.51 -6.72
CA ARG A 169 -7.05 -44.44 -5.80
C ARG A 169 -5.91 -43.79 -5.00
N ASN A 170 -4.94 -44.57 -4.53
CA ASN A 170 -3.83 -44.06 -3.72
C ASN A 170 -2.94 -43.12 -4.54
N GLN A 171 -2.66 -43.48 -5.79
CA GLN A 171 -1.86 -42.65 -6.68
C GLN A 171 -2.59 -41.35 -7.03
N ALA A 172 -3.90 -41.41 -7.24
CA ALA A 172 -4.70 -40.24 -7.54
C ALA A 172 -4.70 -39.22 -6.39
N LEU A 173 -4.81 -39.69 -5.14
CA LEU A 173 -4.75 -38.84 -3.95
C LEU A 173 -3.36 -38.19 -3.82
N ALA A 174 -2.28 -38.95 -4.01
CA ALA A 174 -0.92 -38.42 -4.02
C ALA A 174 -0.70 -37.36 -5.11
N THR A 175 -1.17 -37.61 -6.34
CA THR A 175 -1.07 -36.64 -7.45
C THR A 175 -1.89 -35.38 -7.22
N GLY A 176 -3.09 -35.51 -6.62
CA GLY A 176 -3.94 -34.36 -6.29
C GLY A 176 -3.31 -33.47 -5.21
N LEU A 177 -2.74 -34.07 -4.16
CA LEU A 177 -2.01 -33.33 -3.12
C LEU A 177 -0.77 -32.63 -3.68
N LEU A 178 0.00 -33.30 -4.54
CA LEU A 178 1.17 -32.70 -5.20
C LEU A 178 0.78 -31.55 -6.12
N PHE A 179 -0.33 -31.68 -6.85
CA PHE A 179 -0.88 -30.60 -7.66
C PHE A 179 -1.26 -29.39 -6.81
N ALA A 180 -1.99 -29.59 -5.70
CA ALA A 180 -2.37 -28.51 -4.79
C ALA A 180 -1.15 -27.82 -4.15
N ALA A 181 -0.15 -28.62 -3.71
CA ALA A 181 1.09 -28.10 -3.16
C ALA A 181 1.87 -27.28 -4.20
N ALA A 182 1.93 -27.74 -5.45
CA ALA A 182 2.57 -27.00 -6.55
C ALA A 182 1.87 -25.67 -6.82
N VAL A 183 0.54 -25.63 -6.85
CA VAL A 183 -0.24 -24.39 -7.01
C VAL A 183 0.06 -23.41 -5.86
N PHE A 184 0.05 -23.90 -4.62
CA PHE A 184 0.36 -23.08 -3.44
C PHE A 184 1.77 -22.48 -3.50
N VAL A 185 2.78 -23.31 -3.75
CA VAL A 185 4.18 -22.84 -3.85
C VAL A 185 4.35 -21.84 -4.99
N SER A 186 3.70 -22.09 -6.14
CA SER A 186 3.75 -21.20 -7.30
C SER A 186 3.15 -19.83 -6.97
N TYR A 187 1.96 -19.79 -6.37
CA TYR A 187 1.28 -18.55 -5.98
C TYR A 187 2.03 -17.80 -4.89
N PHE A 188 2.64 -18.53 -3.95
CA PHE A 188 3.47 -17.93 -2.91
C PHE A 188 4.72 -17.25 -3.51
N LEU A 189 5.45 -17.95 -4.38
CA LEU A 189 6.63 -17.40 -5.06
C LEU A 189 6.28 -16.23 -5.98
N MET A 190 5.18 -16.32 -6.72
CA MET A 190 4.68 -15.21 -7.55
C MET A 190 4.31 -14.00 -6.69
N GLY A 191 3.73 -14.22 -5.51
CA GLY A 191 3.37 -13.15 -4.58
C GLY A 191 4.59 -12.42 -4.06
N LEU A 192 5.64 -13.16 -3.68
CA LEU A 192 6.93 -12.58 -3.30
C LEU A 192 7.57 -11.80 -4.45
N GLY A 193 7.50 -12.32 -5.68
CA GLY A 193 7.98 -11.66 -6.88
C GLY A 193 7.23 -10.35 -7.16
N LEU A 194 5.90 -10.40 -7.14
CA LEU A 194 5.04 -9.23 -7.39
C LEU A 194 5.23 -8.17 -6.29
N TYR A 195 5.35 -8.59 -5.03
CA TYR A 195 5.65 -7.70 -3.91
C TYR A 195 6.97 -6.93 -4.12
N LYS A 196 8.03 -7.61 -4.57
CA LYS A 196 9.31 -6.97 -4.87
C LYS A 196 9.21 -5.96 -6.02
N VAL A 197 8.42 -6.26 -7.04
CA VAL A 197 8.20 -5.34 -8.18
C VAL A 197 7.41 -4.11 -7.74
N VAL A 198 6.34 -4.29 -6.95
CA VAL A 198 5.47 -3.19 -6.50
C VAL A 198 6.19 -2.23 -5.55
N THR A 199 7.13 -2.71 -4.73
CA THR A 199 7.90 -1.88 -3.79
C THR A 199 9.09 -1.17 -4.44
N VAL A 200 9.71 -1.76 -5.48
CA VAL A 200 10.85 -1.15 -6.19
C VAL A 200 10.40 -0.13 -7.23
N PHE A 201 9.27 -0.38 -7.89
CA PHE A 201 8.70 0.55 -8.85
C PHE A 201 7.50 1.22 -8.21
N SER A 202 7.62 2.48 -7.78
CA SER A 202 6.52 3.35 -7.36
C SER A 202 5.55 3.70 -8.51
N LEU A 203 5.23 2.72 -9.35
CA LEU A 203 4.35 2.78 -10.52
C LEU A 203 3.07 1.93 -10.35
N PRO A 204 2.41 1.87 -9.16
CA PRO A 204 1.17 1.12 -9.01
C PRO A 204 0.08 1.61 -9.99
N LYS A 205 0.17 2.88 -10.43
CA LYS A 205 -0.75 3.46 -11.42
C LYS A 205 -0.57 2.87 -12.82
N ILE A 206 0.66 2.68 -13.30
CA ILE A 206 0.90 2.13 -14.65
C ILE A 206 0.50 0.65 -14.69
N ILE A 207 0.90 -0.12 -13.68
CA ILE A 207 0.54 -1.55 -13.58
C ILE A 207 -0.99 -1.71 -13.50
N SER A 208 -1.68 -0.91 -12.67
CA SER A 208 -3.15 -0.96 -12.59
C SER A 208 -3.83 -0.61 -13.92
N ILE A 209 -3.33 0.39 -14.64
CA ILE A 209 -3.89 0.77 -15.96
C ILE A 209 -3.69 -0.37 -16.96
N VAL A 210 -2.48 -0.95 -17.03
CA VAL A 210 -2.19 -2.04 -17.96
C VAL A 210 -3.06 -3.27 -17.64
N VAL A 211 -3.12 -3.68 -16.38
CA VAL A 211 -3.94 -4.83 -15.94
C VAL A 211 -5.42 -4.56 -16.17
N GLY A 212 -5.89 -3.34 -15.89
CA GLY A 212 -7.28 -2.93 -16.13
C GLY A 212 -7.67 -2.96 -17.61
N VAL A 213 -6.81 -2.43 -18.50
CA VAL A 213 -7.01 -2.49 -19.95
C VAL A 213 -7.03 -3.95 -20.43
N LEU A 214 -6.10 -4.78 -19.95
CA LEU A 214 -6.04 -6.20 -20.31
C LEU A 214 -7.32 -6.93 -19.86
N ALA A 215 -7.80 -6.67 -18.63
CA ALA A 215 -9.02 -7.25 -18.09
C ALA A 215 -10.27 -6.83 -18.89
N VAL A 216 -10.36 -5.57 -19.32
CA VAL A 216 -11.43 -5.09 -20.19
C VAL A 216 -11.38 -5.79 -21.55
N LEU A 217 -10.21 -5.92 -22.17
CA LEU A 217 -10.06 -6.64 -23.43
C LEU A 217 -10.46 -8.12 -23.32
N VAL A 218 -10.03 -8.79 -22.26
CA VAL A 218 -10.40 -10.19 -21.97
C VAL A 218 -11.90 -10.31 -21.70
N GLY A 219 -12.49 -9.37 -20.95
CA GLY A 219 -13.93 -9.33 -20.69
C GLY A 219 -14.74 -9.12 -21.96
N LEU A 220 -14.36 -8.17 -22.81
CA LEU A 220 -14.99 -7.93 -24.11
C LEU A 220 -14.87 -9.12 -25.04
N ALA A 221 -13.72 -9.81 -25.05
CA ALA A 221 -13.53 -11.02 -25.85
C ALA A 221 -14.43 -12.17 -25.38
N ASN A 222 -14.58 -12.36 -24.07
CA ASN A 222 -15.55 -13.32 -23.50
C ASN A 222 -17.01 -12.96 -23.84
N LEU A 223 -17.36 -11.67 -23.75
CA LEU A 223 -18.71 -11.20 -24.10
C LEU A 223 -19.01 -11.40 -25.59
N LYS A 224 -18.03 -11.12 -26.44
CA LYS A 224 -18.11 -11.31 -27.89
C LYS A 224 -18.27 -12.79 -28.25
N ASP A 225 -17.58 -13.69 -27.56
CA ASP A 225 -17.81 -15.13 -27.76
C ASP A 225 -19.23 -15.53 -27.34
N ALA A 226 -19.76 -15.02 -26.23
CA ALA A 226 -21.13 -15.34 -25.79
C ALA A 226 -22.23 -14.96 -26.82
N PHE A 227 -22.07 -13.84 -27.55
CA PHE A 227 -23.05 -13.39 -28.55
C PHE A 227 -22.74 -13.85 -29.98
N TRP A 228 -21.47 -14.08 -30.32
CA TRP A 228 -21.01 -14.52 -31.64
C TRP A 228 -20.00 -15.66 -31.55
N HIS A 229 -20.45 -16.82 -31.06
CA HIS A 229 -19.67 -18.04 -31.07
C HIS A 229 -19.15 -18.34 -32.49
N GLY A 230 -17.82 -18.39 -32.64
CA GLY A 230 -17.16 -18.92 -33.83
C GLY A 230 -16.83 -17.93 -34.96
N LYS A 231 -17.04 -16.62 -34.81
CA LYS A 231 -16.53 -15.64 -35.80
C LYS A 231 -15.28 -14.92 -35.27
N VAL A 232 -14.20 -14.92 -36.07
CA VAL A 232 -12.88 -14.25 -35.87
C VAL A 232 -11.89 -14.97 -34.95
N PHE A 233 -12.12 -15.07 -33.63
CA PHE A 233 -11.25 -15.75 -32.65
C PHE A 233 -12.12 -16.47 -31.61
N LEU A 234 -11.79 -17.71 -31.25
CA LEU A 234 -12.37 -18.37 -30.05
C LEU A 234 -11.44 -18.12 -28.87
N MET A 235 -12.03 -17.70 -27.74
CA MET A 235 -11.37 -17.58 -26.45
C MET A 235 -11.07 -18.97 -25.85
N GLU A 236 -11.84 -19.99 -26.25
CA GLU A 236 -11.50 -21.38 -25.98
C GLU A 236 -10.21 -21.78 -26.69
N VAL A 237 -9.42 -22.65 -26.05
CA VAL A 237 -8.20 -23.21 -26.64
C VAL A 237 -8.48 -23.69 -28.08
N PRO A 238 -7.79 -23.13 -29.09
CA PRO A 238 -8.05 -23.43 -30.49
C PRO A 238 -7.98 -24.94 -30.72
N MET A 239 -8.86 -25.49 -31.58
CA MET A 239 -9.00 -26.94 -31.74
C MET A 239 -7.66 -27.65 -32.05
N SER A 240 -6.73 -26.97 -32.72
CA SER A 240 -5.39 -27.46 -33.04
C SER A 240 -4.47 -27.64 -31.82
N TRP A 241 -4.74 -26.93 -30.72
CA TRP A 241 -3.94 -26.96 -29.48
C TRP A 241 -4.47 -27.98 -28.47
N ARG A 242 -5.77 -28.30 -28.52
CA ARG A 242 -6.40 -29.34 -27.69
C ARG A 242 -5.69 -30.71 -27.74
N PRO A 243 -5.29 -31.27 -28.90
CA PRO A 243 -4.58 -32.55 -28.94
C PRO A 243 -3.17 -32.48 -28.34
N LYS A 244 -2.44 -31.38 -28.53
CA LYS A 244 -1.13 -31.15 -27.88
C LYS A 244 -1.26 -31.05 -26.36
N MET A 245 -2.25 -30.30 -25.87
CA MET A 245 -2.58 -30.23 -24.44
C MET A 245 -2.95 -31.62 -23.88
N LYS A 246 -3.82 -32.39 -24.56
CA LYS A 246 -4.15 -33.76 -24.15
C LYS A 246 -2.93 -34.67 -24.12
N SER A 247 -2.00 -34.53 -25.06
CA SER A 247 -0.76 -35.32 -25.09
C SER A 247 0.16 -34.98 -23.93
N ILE A 248 0.32 -33.69 -23.61
CA ILE A 248 1.09 -33.22 -22.46
C ILE A 248 0.45 -33.74 -21.16
N LEU A 249 -0.87 -33.58 -21.00
CA LEU A 249 -1.62 -34.06 -19.84
C LEU A 249 -1.55 -35.58 -19.66
N LYS A 250 -1.50 -36.36 -20.75
CA LYS A 250 -1.29 -37.82 -20.69
C LYS A 250 0.12 -38.20 -20.23
N GLY A 251 1.15 -37.49 -20.68
CA GLY A 251 2.54 -37.69 -20.22
C GLY A 251 2.79 -37.24 -18.77
N VAL A 252 1.90 -36.40 -18.25
CA VAL A 252 1.92 -35.77 -16.93
C VAL A 252 1.23 -36.60 -15.84
N THR A 253 0.73 -37.80 -16.15
CA THR A 253 0.08 -38.75 -15.21
C THR A 253 1.02 -39.35 -14.15
N SER A 254 2.21 -38.77 -13.95
CA SER A 254 3.18 -39.13 -12.93
C SER A 254 3.27 -38.04 -11.84
N PRO A 255 3.67 -38.38 -10.59
CA PRO A 255 3.83 -37.41 -9.51
C PRO A 255 4.66 -36.15 -9.86
N PRO A 256 5.77 -36.25 -10.63
CA PRO A 256 6.51 -35.06 -11.10
C PRO A 256 5.74 -34.25 -12.14
N GLY A 257 4.95 -34.91 -12.98
CA GLY A 257 4.08 -34.25 -13.96
C GLY A 257 3.05 -33.34 -13.28
N ALA A 258 2.45 -33.79 -12.18
CA ALA A 258 1.48 -33.02 -11.41
C ALA A 258 2.04 -31.67 -10.91
N ILE A 259 3.34 -31.61 -10.60
CA ILE A 259 4.03 -30.38 -10.17
C ILE A 259 4.15 -29.39 -11.34
N ILE A 260 4.64 -29.86 -12.49
CA ILE A 260 4.80 -29.03 -13.70
C ILE A 260 3.44 -28.53 -14.17
N ALA A 261 2.44 -29.40 -14.16
CA ALA A 261 1.07 -29.04 -14.49
C ALA A 261 0.53 -27.98 -13.52
N GLY A 262 0.70 -28.16 -12.20
CA GLY A 262 0.31 -27.18 -11.20
C GLY A 262 0.94 -25.81 -11.45
N PHE A 263 2.26 -25.76 -11.70
CA PHE A 263 2.97 -24.52 -11.97
C PHE A 263 2.50 -23.82 -13.25
N LEU A 264 2.39 -24.55 -14.36
CA LEU A 264 1.92 -24.00 -15.64
C LEU A 264 0.48 -23.50 -15.53
N VAL A 265 -0.38 -24.29 -14.89
CA VAL A 265 -1.78 -23.95 -14.65
C VAL A 265 -1.84 -22.67 -13.82
N SER A 266 -1.08 -22.55 -12.73
CA SER A 266 -0.99 -21.33 -11.93
C SER A 266 -0.66 -20.08 -12.74
N LEU A 267 0.26 -20.17 -13.71
CA LEU A 267 0.61 -19.05 -14.58
C LEU A 267 -0.57 -18.60 -15.47
N PHE A 268 -1.33 -19.55 -16.00
CA PHE A 268 -2.52 -19.27 -16.81
C PHE A 268 -3.74 -18.87 -15.96
N LEU A 269 -3.75 -19.19 -14.67
CA LEU A 269 -4.80 -18.76 -13.76
C LEU A 269 -4.68 -17.30 -13.32
N LEU A 270 -3.46 -16.74 -13.29
CA LEU A 270 -3.23 -15.34 -12.92
C LEU A 270 -4.27 -14.35 -13.47
N PRO A 271 -4.63 -14.35 -14.78
CA PRO A 271 -5.63 -13.42 -15.30
C PRO A 271 -7.06 -13.66 -14.79
N CYS A 272 -7.44 -14.88 -14.41
CA CYS A 272 -8.77 -15.17 -13.87
C CYS A 272 -8.86 -15.02 -12.34
N THR A 273 -7.73 -15.03 -11.63
CA THR A 273 -7.62 -14.89 -10.17
C THR A 273 -7.04 -13.54 -9.73
N SER A 274 -6.65 -12.67 -10.67
CA SER A 274 -5.90 -11.45 -10.37
C SER A 274 -6.66 -10.47 -9.48
N GLY A 275 -8.00 -10.46 -9.50
CA GLY A 275 -8.80 -9.52 -8.71
C GLY A 275 -8.56 -9.65 -7.20
N PRO A 276 -9.05 -10.73 -6.56
CA PRO A 276 -8.84 -10.96 -5.13
C PRO A 276 -7.35 -10.97 -4.74
N TYR A 277 -6.52 -11.57 -5.59
CA TYR A 277 -5.09 -11.72 -5.34
C TYR A 277 -4.33 -10.38 -5.32
N ILE A 278 -4.50 -9.54 -6.35
CA ILE A 278 -3.82 -8.22 -6.43
C ILE A 278 -4.36 -7.26 -5.38
N VAL A 279 -5.67 -7.28 -5.08
CA VAL A 279 -6.25 -6.42 -4.05
C VAL A 279 -5.64 -6.71 -2.68
N ILE A 280 -5.55 -7.97 -2.28
CA ILE A 280 -4.93 -8.35 -1.00
C ILE A 280 -3.44 -8.02 -0.98
N LEU A 281 -2.70 -8.30 -2.07
CA LEU A 281 -1.30 -7.92 -2.16
C LEU A 281 -1.07 -6.42 -2.06
N GLY A 282 -1.95 -5.60 -2.66
CA GLY A 282 -1.91 -4.14 -2.55
C GLY A 282 -2.14 -3.65 -1.11
N LEU A 283 -3.14 -4.23 -0.42
CA LEU A 283 -3.41 -3.91 0.99
C LEU A 283 -2.26 -4.34 1.92
N LEU A 284 -1.60 -5.46 1.62
CA LEU A 284 -0.41 -5.92 2.35
C LEU A 284 0.79 -5.03 2.08
N ALA A 285 1.01 -4.59 0.84
CA ALA A 285 2.08 -3.67 0.49
C ALA A 285 1.93 -2.30 1.19
N GLU A 286 0.71 -1.76 1.25
CA GLU A 286 0.41 -0.52 1.98
C GLU A 286 0.76 -0.64 3.47
N LYS A 287 0.49 -1.79 4.10
CA LYS A 287 0.85 -2.04 5.51
C LYS A 287 2.35 -2.10 5.78
N VAL A 288 3.15 -2.65 4.86
CA VAL A 288 4.59 -2.79 5.08
C VAL A 288 5.32 -1.47 4.85
N GLU A 289 4.86 -0.65 3.89
CA GLU A 289 5.35 0.73 3.75
C GLU A 289 5.10 1.53 5.05
N LEU A 290 3.94 1.36 5.69
CA LEU A 290 3.61 1.97 6.98
C LEU A 290 4.48 1.46 8.15
N ALA A 291 5.13 0.30 8.03
CA ALA A 291 6.00 -0.25 9.07
C ALA A 291 7.50 0.10 8.88
N LYS A 292 7.85 0.67 7.72
CA LYS A 292 9.22 1.10 7.40
C LYS A 292 9.51 2.57 7.72
N THR A 293 8.46 3.38 7.87
CA THR A 293 8.50 4.77 8.39
C THR A 293 8.35 4.81 9.90
#